data_AF-A0A255QT56-F1
#
_entry.id   AF-A0A255QT56-F1
#
_cell.length_a   1.000
_cell.length_b   1.000
_cell.length_c   1.000
_cell.angle_alpha   90.00
_cell.angle_beta   90.00
_cell.angle_gamma   90.00
#
_symmetry.space_group_name_H-M   'P 1'
#
loop_
_entity.id
_entity.type
_entity.pdbx_description
1 polymer ?
#
loop_
_entity_poly.entity_id
_entity_poly.type
_entity_poly.pdbx_seq_one_letter_code
_entity_poly.pdbx_strand_id
1 'polypeptide(L)'
;MNESTNESEKEDVQCAAYLKAVADPLRLKVIRALQVGPLAVSDIAELLGQEVGTVSHHLRVLFHANIVQTRREGKYIYYSLSDEILDAKKRKSDAVLDFGCCRLDVRD
;
A
#
# COMPACT_ATOMS: atom_id res chain seq x y z
N MET A 1 -23.23 -26.57 1.00
CA MET A 1 -23.92 -25.27 0.93
C MET A 1 -23.18 -24.29 1.83
N ASN A 2 -22.26 -23.41 1.43
CA ASN A 2 -21.29 -23.29 0.32
C ASN A 2 -20.36 -22.16 0.83
N GLU A 3 -19.45 -22.47 1.77
CA GLU A 3 -18.50 -21.48 2.31
C GLU A 3 -17.41 -21.12 1.30
N SER A 4 -16.99 -22.08 0.48
CA SER A 4 -15.86 -21.94 -0.45
C SER A 4 -16.11 -20.94 -1.60
N THR A 5 -17.36 -20.64 -1.96
CA THR A 5 -17.68 -19.62 -2.98
C THR A 5 -17.68 -18.19 -2.42
N ASN A 6 -17.73 -18.02 -1.09
CA ASN A 6 -17.83 -16.70 -0.46
C ASN A 6 -16.46 -16.13 -0.01
N GLU A 7 -15.40 -16.95 -0.03
CA GLU A 7 -14.04 -16.52 0.32
C GLU A 7 -13.29 -15.95 -0.88
N SER A 8 -13.36 -16.62 -2.04
CA SER A 8 -12.75 -16.13 -3.29
C SER A 8 -13.30 -14.76 -3.72
N GLU A 9 -14.63 -14.56 -3.66
CA GLU A 9 -15.23 -13.26 -3.98
C GLU A 9 -14.78 -12.14 -3.01
N LYS A 10 -14.53 -12.47 -1.73
CA LYS A 10 -14.00 -11.50 -0.77
C LYS A 10 -12.55 -11.15 -1.06
N GLU A 11 -11.75 -12.11 -1.49
CA GLU A 11 -10.36 -11.90 -1.88
C GLU A 11 -10.27 -10.98 -3.11
N ASP A 12 -11.12 -11.18 -4.11
CA ASP A 12 -11.19 -10.31 -5.29
C ASP A 12 -11.60 -8.87 -4.93
N VAL A 13 -12.62 -8.72 -4.08
CA VAL A 13 -13.05 -7.39 -3.59
C VAL A 13 -11.93 -6.69 -2.83
N GLN A 14 -11.22 -7.43 -1.98
CA GLN A 14 -10.09 -6.90 -1.22
C GLN A 14 -8.91 -6.52 -2.13
N CYS A 15 -8.58 -7.38 -3.10
CA CYS A 15 -7.54 -7.11 -4.10
C CYS A 15 -7.85 -5.83 -4.89
N ALA A 16 -9.08 -5.71 -5.40
CA ALA A 16 -9.53 -4.52 -6.11
C ALA A 16 -9.47 -3.26 -5.23
N ALA A 17 -9.80 -3.37 -3.94
CA ALA A 17 -9.70 -2.26 -3.00
C ALA A 17 -8.25 -1.79 -2.80
N TYR A 18 -7.30 -2.71 -2.64
CA TYR A 18 -5.87 -2.37 -2.59
C TYR A 18 -5.39 -1.72 -3.89
N LEU A 19 -5.74 -2.30 -5.04
CA LEU A 19 -5.36 -1.77 -6.34
C LEU A 19 -5.90 -0.34 -6.55
N LYS A 20 -7.16 -0.10 -6.18
CA LYS A 20 -7.76 1.25 -6.20
C LYS A 20 -7.06 2.21 -5.24
N ALA A 21 -6.59 1.71 -4.09
CA ALA A 21 -5.85 2.50 -3.13
C ALA A 21 -4.42 2.86 -3.60
N VAL A 22 -3.81 2.06 -4.49
CA VAL A 22 -2.47 2.37 -5.05
C VAL A 22 -2.50 3.02 -6.43
N ALA A 23 -3.63 2.95 -7.16
CA ALA A 23 -3.80 3.51 -8.50
C ALA A 23 -3.87 5.05 -8.51
N ASP A 24 -2.82 5.71 -8.04
CA ASP A 24 -2.58 7.14 -8.13
C ASP A 24 -1.07 7.41 -8.17
N PRO A 25 -0.61 8.31 -9.06
CA PRO A 25 0.82 8.55 -9.23
C PRO A 25 1.54 9.01 -7.96
N LEU A 26 0.89 9.83 -7.12
CA LEU A 26 1.53 10.35 -5.91
C LEU A 26 1.56 9.28 -4.80
N ARG A 27 0.49 8.49 -4.65
CA ARG A 27 0.48 7.34 -3.72
C ARG A 27 1.57 6.32 -4.09
N LEU A 28 1.81 6.04 -5.37
CA LEU A 28 2.92 5.19 -5.79
C LEU A 28 4.29 5.78 -5.40
N LYS A 29 4.48 7.10 -5.52
CA LYS A 29 5.72 7.76 -5.07
C LYS A 29 5.89 7.67 -3.55
N VAL A 30 4.82 7.88 -2.78
CA VAL A 30 4.83 7.73 -1.32
C VAL A 30 5.20 6.30 -0.91
N ILE A 31 4.59 5.30 -1.55
CA ILE A 31 4.92 3.88 -1.30
C ILE A 31 6.40 3.61 -1.57
N ARG A 32 6.94 4.10 -2.70
CA ARG A 32 8.38 3.95 -3.03
C ARG A 32 9.29 4.64 -2.01
N ALA A 33 8.91 5.81 -1.51
CA ALA A 33 9.67 6.48 -0.45
C ALA A 33 9.71 5.62 0.82
N LEU A 34 8.57 5.05 1.20
CA LEU A 34 8.44 4.20 2.39
C LEU A 34 9.07 2.80 2.25
N GLN A 35 9.41 2.36 1.03
CA GLN A 35 10.20 1.14 0.82
C GLN A 35 11.64 1.28 1.32
N VAL A 36 12.17 2.51 1.40
CA VAL A 36 13.51 2.77 1.91
C VAL A 36 13.53 2.74 3.45
N GLY A 37 12.42 3.08 4.09
CA GLY A 37 12.25 3.02 5.53
C GLY A 37 11.13 3.92 6.05
N PRO A 38 10.88 3.93 7.38
CA PRO A 38 9.87 4.78 7.99
C PRO A 38 10.21 6.27 7.88
N LEU A 39 9.23 7.12 7.54
CA LEU A 39 9.41 8.57 7.35
C LEU A 39 8.29 9.36 8.02
N ALA A 40 8.60 10.58 8.49
CA ALA A 40 7.55 11.50 8.91
C ALA A 40 6.86 12.13 7.70
N VAL A 41 5.64 12.63 7.89
CA VAL A 41 4.87 13.26 6.79
C VAL A 41 5.59 14.48 6.19
N SER A 42 6.33 15.23 7.00
CA SER A 42 7.16 16.36 6.55
C SER A 42 8.25 15.90 5.58
N ASP A 43 8.92 14.80 5.92
CA ASP A 43 10.08 14.32 5.17
C ASP A 43 9.63 13.74 3.82
N ILE A 44 8.48 13.06 3.80
CA ILE A 44 7.85 12.59 2.55
C ILE A 44 7.45 13.78 1.67
N ALA A 45 6.87 14.83 2.26
CA ALA A 45 6.47 16.03 1.55
C ALA A 45 7.67 16.74 0.92
N GLU A 46 8.75 16.91 1.68
CA GLU A 46 10.01 17.49 1.19
C GLU A 46 10.62 16.64 0.06
N LEU A 47 10.74 15.33 0.26
CA LEU A 47 11.31 14.40 -0.73
C LEU A 47 10.55 14.41 -2.06
N LEU A 48 9.23 14.55 -2.02
CA LEU A 48 8.37 14.54 -3.20
C LEU A 48 8.09 15.93 -3.78
N GLY A 49 8.61 17.00 -3.15
CA GLY A 49 8.34 18.38 -3.52
C GLY A 49 6.84 18.71 -3.47
N GLN A 50 6.14 18.21 -2.45
CA GLN A 50 4.69 18.37 -2.27
C GLN A 50 4.39 19.13 -0.97
N GLU A 51 3.17 19.64 -0.87
CA GLU A 51 2.68 20.17 0.40
C GLU A 51 2.34 19.05 1.39
N VAL A 52 2.57 19.30 2.68
CA VAL A 52 2.26 18.38 3.77
C VAL A 52 0.77 17.98 3.77
N GLY A 53 -0.13 18.91 3.45
CA GLY A 53 -1.57 18.64 3.35
C GLY A 53 -1.90 17.59 2.29
N THR A 54 -1.28 17.71 1.11
CA THR A 54 -1.43 16.77 0.00
C THR A 54 -0.92 15.39 0.39
N VAL A 55 0.30 15.29 0.93
CA VAL A 55 0.87 14.00 1.36
C VAL A 55 0.05 13.37 2.48
N SER A 56 -0.40 14.16 3.46
CA SER A 56 -1.27 13.70 4.55
C SER A 56 -2.59 13.11 4.04
N HIS A 57 -3.20 13.74 3.04
CA HIS A 57 -4.40 13.20 2.38
C HIS A 57 -4.13 11.82 1.75
N HIS A 58 -3.06 11.70 0.97
CA HIS A 58 -2.69 10.42 0.34
C HIS A 58 -2.34 9.33 1.36
N LEU A 59 -1.59 9.67 2.41
CA LEU A 59 -1.27 8.75 3.51
C LEU A 59 -2.53 8.28 4.24
N ARG A 60 -3.53 9.15 4.43
CA ARG A 60 -4.81 8.75 5.04
C ARG A 60 -5.53 7.70 4.19
N VAL A 61 -5.56 7.88 2.88
CA VAL A 61 -6.16 6.88 1.98
C VAL A 61 -5.43 5.55 2.05
N LEU A 62 -4.09 5.58 2.02
CA LEU A 62 -3.27 4.36 2.14
C LEU A 62 -3.43 3.69 3.52
N PHE A 63 -3.56 4.48 4.59
CA PHE A 63 -3.75 4.00 5.95
C PHE A 63 -5.11 3.30 6.11
N HIS A 64 -6.19 3.90 5.59
CA HIS A 64 -7.51 3.26 5.60
C HIS A 64 -7.58 1.99 4.75
N ALA A 65 -6.71 1.88 3.74
CA ALA A 65 -6.55 0.66 2.97
C ALA A 65 -5.59 -0.35 3.62
N ASN A 66 -5.08 -0.11 4.84
CA ASN A 66 -4.09 -0.94 5.54
C ASN A 66 -2.77 -1.16 4.77
N ILE A 67 -2.41 -0.28 3.83
CA ILE A 67 -1.17 -0.36 3.06
C ILE A 67 0.01 0.23 3.84
N VAL A 68 -0.27 1.24 4.67
CA VAL A 68 0.70 1.87 5.55
C VAL A 68 0.24 1.80 6.98
N GLN A 69 1.19 1.80 7.90
CA GLN A 69 0.96 1.87 9.33
C GLN A 69 1.70 3.06 9.93
N THR A 70 1.33 3.44 11.14
CA THR A 70 1.96 4.56 11.84
C THR A 70 2.55 4.13 13.15
N ARG A 71 3.73 4.66 13.48
CA ARG A 71 4.35 4.54 14.80
C ARG A 71 4.64 5.92 15.35
N ARG A 72 4.29 6.13 16.62
CA ARG A 72 4.64 7.37 17.33
C ARG A 72 5.98 7.19 18.03
N GLU A 73 6.87 8.15 17.83
CA GLU A 73 8.17 8.20 18.50
C GLU A 73 8.39 9.62 19.05
N GLY A 74 8.19 9.76 20.36
CA GLY A 74 8.11 11.05 21.03
C GLY A 74 6.96 11.92 20.50
N LYS A 75 7.31 13.05 19.89
CA LYS A 75 6.35 14.01 19.30
C LYS A 75 6.06 13.77 17.81
N TYR A 76 6.79 12.85 17.18
CA TYR A 76 6.68 12.60 15.74
C TYR A 76 5.84 11.35 15.46
N ILE A 77 5.15 11.37 14.32
CA ILE A 77 4.45 10.22 13.75
C ILE A 77 5.21 9.82 12.49
N TYR A 78 5.68 8.58 12.47
CA TYR A 78 6.35 7.97 11.33
C TYR A 78 5.39 7.02 10.63
N TYR A 79 5.39 7.06 9.31
CA TYR A 79 4.69 6.13 8.45
C TYR A 79 5.66 5.08 7.96
N SER A 80 5.20 3.83 7.85
CA SER A 80 5.92 2.74 7.18
C SER A 80 4.93 1.92 6.36
N LEU A 81 5.41 1.09 5.43
CA LEU A 81 4.57 0.03 4.86
C LEU A 81 4.10 -0.91 5.99
N SER A 82 2.90 -1.45 5.86
CA SER A 82 2.36 -2.41 6.83
C SER A 82 3.01 -3.77 6.67
N ASP A 83 3.15 -4.48 7.78
CA ASP A 83 3.77 -5.81 7.79
C ASP A 83 2.96 -6.78 6.92
N GLU A 84 1.64 -6.65 6.84
CA GLU A 84 0.77 -7.46 5.96
C GLU A 84 1.13 -7.36 4.47
N ILE A 85 1.57 -6.17 4.03
CA ILE A 85 1.98 -5.93 2.63
C ILE A 85 3.41 -6.45 2.39
N LEU A 86 4.28 -6.38 3.41
CA LEU A 86 5.67 -6.86 3.32
C LEU A 86 5.78 -8.38 3.46
N ASP A 87 4.95 -8.98 4.31
CA ASP A 87 4.90 -10.41 4.64
C ASP A 87 4.07 -11.21 3.63
N ALA A 88 3.96 -10.76 2.38
CA ALA A 88 3.34 -11.51 1.31
C ALA A 88 4.09 -12.86 1.13
N LYS A 89 3.66 -13.86 1.91
CA LYS A 89 4.21 -15.21 1.92
C LYS A 89 4.18 -15.71 0.49
N LYS A 90 5.37 -15.89 -0.09
CA LYS A 90 5.58 -16.39 -1.45
C LYS A 90 4.85 -17.72 -1.61
N ARG A 91 3.66 -17.69 -2.19
CA ARG A 91 2.98 -18.86 -2.76
C ARG A 91 2.85 -18.58 -4.24
N LYS A 92 3.30 -19.52 -5.07
CA LYS A 92 3.31 -19.39 -6.53
C LYS A 92 1.90 -19.09 -7.03
N SER A 93 1.73 -17.97 -7.74
CA SER A 93 0.73 -17.85 -8.79
C SER A 93 1.38 -18.16 -10.14
N ASP A 94 0.61 -18.77 -11.04
CA ASP A 94 1.06 -19.05 -12.41
C ASP A 94 0.77 -17.86 -13.36
N ALA A 95 0.02 -16.85 -12.93
CA ALA A 95 -0.34 -15.68 -13.73
C ALA A 95 0.22 -14.35 -13.14
N VAL A 96 1.31 -13.86 -13.74
CA VAL A 96 1.90 -12.55 -13.40
C VAL A 96 1.63 -11.54 -14.51
N LEU A 97 1.01 -10.42 -14.16
CA LEU A 97 0.84 -9.27 -15.03
C LEU A 97 2.09 -8.38 -14.94
N ASP A 98 2.80 -8.19 -16.05
CA ASP A 98 3.96 -7.31 -16.14
C ASP A 98 3.60 -6.03 -16.90
N PHE A 99 3.59 -4.90 -16.20
CA PHE A 99 3.27 -3.59 -16.76
C PHE A 99 4.54 -2.78 -17.11
N GLY A 100 5.72 -3.41 -17.04
CA GLY A 100 7.04 -2.78 -17.26
C GLY A 100 7.53 -1.91 -16.10
N CYS A 101 6.64 -1.19 -15.41
CA CYS A 101 6.97 -0.37 -14.24
C CYS A 101 6.69 -1.08 -12.90
N CYS A 102 5.89 -2.15 -12.92
CA CYS A 102 5.58 -3.00 -11.79
C CYS A 102 5.08 -4.38 -12.26
N ARG A 103 5.12 -5.33 -11.34
CA ARG A 103 4.53 -6.67 -11.52
C ARG A 103 3.40 -6.85 -10.52
N LEU A 104 2.28 -7.38 -10.97
CA LEU A 104 1.15 -7.76 -10.13
C LEU A 104 0.94 -9.26 -10.27
N ASP A 105 0.97 -9.95 -9.13
CA ASP A 105 0.66 -11.36 -8.99
C ASP A 105 -0.78 -11.44 -8.45
N VAL A 106 -1.69 -12.00 -9.27
CA VAL A 106 -3.09 -12.23 -8.90
C VAL A 106 -3.21 -13.72 -8.58
N ARG A 107 -3.82 -14.04 -7.44
CA ARG A 107 -4.01 -15.43 -7.00
C ARG A 107 -5.21 -16.03 -7.71
N ASP A 108 -5.13 -17.33 -8.02
CA ASP A 108 -6.24 -18.15 -8.51
C ASP A 108 -7.11 -18.67 -7.35
#